data_AF-A0A3D5FG59-F1
#
_entry.id   AF-A0A3D5FG59-F1
#
_cell.length_a   1.000
_cell.length_b   1.000
_cell.length_c   1.000
_cell.angle_alpha   90.00
_cell.angle_beta   90.00
_cell.angle_gamma   90.00
#
_symmetry.space_group_name_H-M   'P 1'
#
loop_
_entity.id
_entity.type
_entity.pdbx_description
1 polymer ?
#
loop_
_entity_poly.entity_id
_entity_poly.type
_entity_poly.pdbx_seq_one_letter_code
_entity_poly.pdbx_strand_id
1 'polypeptide(L)' 'AQSWDTPSRGADYFDLKGDVEALLALGGYQDGFEFRPREHKALHPGQCAMVTRGEREVGWLGQISPELREHLDLDG' A
#
# COMPACT_ATOMS: atom_id res chain seq x y z
N ALA A 1 19.07 2.57 0.23
CA ALA A 1 20.15 3.33 -0.46
C ALA A 1 19.81 3.37 -1.94
N GLN A 2 19.67 4.56 -2.54
CA GLN A 2 19.57 4.67 -4.00
C GLN A 2 20.98 4.53 -4.58
N SER A 3 21.18 3.55 -5.46
CA SER A 3 22.41 3.34 -6.19
C SER A 3 22.44 4.25 -7.42
N TRP A 4 23.62 4.76 -7.79
CA TRP A 4 23.82 5.68 -8.91
C TRP A 4 23.42 5.11 -10.28
N ASP A 5 23.18 3.80 -10.35
CA ASP A 5 22.86 3.06 -11.58
C ASP A 5 21.42 2.50 -11.57
N THR A 6 20.57 2.93 -10.64
CA THR A 6 19.16 2.52 -10.62
C THR A 6 18.32 3.57 -11.33
N PRO A 7 17.65 3.24 -12.45
CA PRO A 7 16.73 4.17 -13.10
C PRO A 7 15.63 4.55 -12.11
N SER A 8 15.38 5.86 -11.99
CA SER A 8 14.27 6.37 -11.19
C SER A 8 12.97 5.80 -11.73
N ARG A 9 12.31 4.94 -10.95
CA ARG A 9 10.98 4.42 -11.23
C ARG A 9 10.00 4.96 -10.20
N GLY A 10 8.75 5.17 -10.61
CA GLY A 10 7.67 5.46 -9.68
C GLY A 10 7.52 4.32 -8.66
N ALA A 11 7.15 4.68 -7.43
CA ALA A 11 6.81 3.70 -6.41
C ALA A 11 5.52 2.97 -6.80
N ASP A 12 5.47 1.67 -6.51
CA ASP A 12 4.29 0.84 -6.75
C ASP A 12 3.70 0.29 -5.43
N TYR A 13 2.66 -0.52 -5.56
CA TYR A 13 1.99 -1.15 -4.42
C TYR A 13 2.93 -1.97 -3.52
N PHE A 14 3.90 -2.68 -4.11
CA PHE A 14 4.81 -3.55 -3.36
C PHE A 14 5.89 -2.75 -2.63
N ASP A 15 6.33 -1.62 -3.19
CA ASP A 15 7.20 -0.69 -2.47
C ASP A 15 6.50 -0.19 -1.18
N LEU A 16 5.25 0.28 -1.31
CA LEU A 16 4.44 0.73 -0.18
C LEU A 16 4.13 -0.41 0.82
N LYS A 17 3.84 -1.61 0.32
CA LYS A 17 3.62 -2.79 1.17
C LYS A 17 4.87 -3.12 1.98
N GLY A 18 6.04 -3.08 1.37
CA GLY A 18 7.32 -3.33 2.04
C GLY A 18 7.58 -2.34 3.18
N ASP A 19 7.31 -1.06 2.97
CA ASP A 19 7.45 -0.04 4.02
C ASP A 19 6.49 -0.29 5.20
N VAL A 20 5.23 -0.66 4.93
CA VAL A 20 4.27 -0.99 5.99
C VAL A 20 4.67 -2.27 6.73
N GLU A 21 5.12 -3.30 6.03
CA GLU A 21 5.64 -4.54 6.65
C GLU A 21 6.84 -4.25 7.55
N ALA A 22 7.76 -3.38 7.12
CA ALA A 22 8.89 -2.94 7.93
C ALA A 22 8.44 -2.18 9.19
N LEU A 23 7.48 -1.26 9.07
CA LEU A 23 6.92 -0.53 10.22
C LEU A 23 6.25 -1.47 11.24
N LEU A 24 5.50 -2.46 10.77
CA LEU A 24 4.86 -3.46 11.63
C LEU A 24 5.90 -4.35 12.33
N ALA A 25 6.98 -4.71 11.64
CA ALA A 25 8.09 -5.48 12.22
C ALA A 25 8.81 -4.72 13.33
N LEU A 26 9.00 -3.39 13.20
CA LEU A 26 9.57 -2.56 14.28
C LEU A 26 8.72 -2.59 15.56
N GLY A 27 7.40 -2.81 15.43
CA GLY A 27 6.49 -2.99 16.57
C GLY A 27 6.49 -4.40 17.17
N GLY A 28 7.29 -5.33 16.64
CA GLY A 28 7.30 -6.75 17.05
C GLY A 28 6.12 -7.56 16.52
N TYR A 29 5.42 -7.06 15.49
CA TYR A 29 4.27 -7.72 14.87
C TYR A 29 4.58 -8.20 13.46
N GLN A 30 5.79 -8.74 13.24
CA GLN A 30 6.17 -9.27 11.93
C GLN A 30 5.23 -10.39 11.44
N ASP A 31 4.65 -11.15 12.37
CA ASP A 31 3.68 -12.18 12.11
C ASP A 31 2.33 -11.79 12.71
N GLY A 32 1.25 -11.90 11.92
CA GLY A 32 -0.12 -11.70 12.39
C GLY A 32 -0.93 -10.64 11.64
N PHE A 33 -0.30 -9.92 10.72
CA PHE A 33 -1.02 -9.08 9.76
C PHE A 33 -1.14 -9.77 8.40
N GLU A 34 -2.29 -9.62 7.75
CA GLU A 34 -2.55 -10.12 6.41
C GLU A 34 -3.02 -8.97 5.51
N PHE A 35 -2.58 -8.98 4.25
CA PHE A 35 -3.00 -8.04 3.22
C PHE A 35 -3.92 -8.77 2.24
N ARG A 36 -5.23 -8.68 2.46
CA ARG A 36 -6.23 -9.41 1.68
C ARG A 36 -6.75 -8.55 0.51
N PRO A 37 -6.69 -9.04 -0.75
CA PRO A 37 -7.28 -8.32 -1.87
C PRO A 37 -8.76 -8.01 -1.61
N ARG A 38 -9.11 -6.72 -1.67
CA ARG A 38 -10.49 -6.24 -1.48
C ARG A 38 -10.64 -4.89 -2.14
N GLU A 39 -11.81 -4.61 -2.69
CA GLU A 39 -12.09 -3.35 -3.37
C GLU A 39 -12.48 -2.24 -2.40
N HIS A 40 -12.03 -1.02 -2.68
CA HIS A 40 -12.41 0.20 -1.96
C HIS A 40 -12.60 1.35 -2.94
N LYS A 41 -13.68 2.14 -2.78
CA LYS A 41 -14.07 3.19 -3.75
C LYS A 41 -13.00 4.26 -4.00
N ALA A 42 -12.18 4.56 -3.00
CA ALA A 42 -11.12 5.56 -3.11
C ALA A 42 -9.80 5.01 -3.69
N LEU A 43 -9.70 3.70 -3.94
CA LEU A 43 -8.47 3.03 -4.33
C LEU A 43 -8.61 2.34 -5.69
N HIS A 44 -7.48 2.13 -6.37
CA HIS A 44 -7.44 1.48 -7.67
C HIS A 44 -7.87 0.00 -7.55
N PRO A 45 -8.81 -0.47 -8.39
CA PRO A 45 -9.23 -1.86 -8.40
C PRO A 45 -8.06 -2.77 -8.81
N GLY A 46 -7.73 -3.76 -7.99
CA GLY A 46 -6.59 -4.66 -8.22
C GLY A 46 -5.23 -4.17 -7.69
N GLN A 47 -5.15 -2.95 -7.17
CA GLN A 47 -3.96 -2.43 -6.48
C GLN A 47 -4.33 -1.90 -5.09
N CYS A 48 -5.16 -2.65 -4.38
CA CYS A 48 -5.54 -2.36 -3.00
C CYS A 48 -5.80 -3.64 -2.20
N ALA A 49 -5.65 -3.52 -0.89
CA ALA A 49 -5.87 -4.58 0.07
C ALA A 49 -6.44 -4.05 1.38
N MET A 50 -7.28 -4.86 2.00
CA MET A 50 -7.66 -4.71 3.40
C MET A 50 -6.56 -5.34 4.27
N VAL A 51 -6.01 -4.56 5.18
CA VAL A 51 -5.06 -5.03 6.20
C VAL A 51 -5.87 -5.58 7.36
N THR A 52 -5.66 -6.85 7.69
CA THR A 52 -6.33 -7.53 8.81
C THR A 52 -5.33 -8.05 9.82
N ARG A 53 -5.77 -8.20 11.07
CA ARG A 53 -5.05 -8.94 12.11
C ARG A 53 -5.98 -9.98 12.71
N GLY A 54 -5.78 -11.25 12.33
CA GLY A 54 -6.80 -12.28 12.53
C GLY A 54 -8.11 -11.88 11.83
N GLU A 55 -9.20 -11.84 12.57
CA GLU A 55 -10.53 -11.45 12.05
C GLU A 55 -10.77 -9.94 12.06
N ARG A 56 -9.87 -9.15 12.65
CA ARG A 56 -10.05 -7.71 12.79
C ARG A 56 -9.53 -6.96 11.56
N GLU A 57 -10.37 -6.13 10.97
CA GLU A 57 -9.96 -5.13 9.98
C GLU A 57 -9.20 -3.97 10.65
N VAL A 58 -8.02 -3.65 10.13
CA VAL A 58 -7.11 -2.65 10.71
C VAL A 58 -7.08 -1.40 9.84
N GLY A 59 -7.10 -1.55 8.52
CA GLY A 59 -7.06 -0.42 7.59
C GLY A 59 -6.88 -0.85 6.15
N TRP A 60 -6.67 0.13 5.27
CA TRP A 60 -6.52 -0.09 3.84
C TRP A 60 -5.11 0.27 3.38
N LEU A 61 -4.62 -0.48 2.39
CA LEU A 61 -3.41 -0.19 1.64
C LEU A 61 -3.74 -0.19 0.15
N GLY A 62 -3.28 0.80 -0.61
CA GLY A 62 -3.44 0.76 -2.06
C GLY A 62 -3.14 2.07 -2.75
N GLN A 63 -3.12 2.01 -4.08
CA GLN A 63 -2.99 3.19 -4.93
C GLN A 63 -4.33 3.95 -4.97
N ILE A 64 -4.27 5.28 -4.97
CA ILE A 64 -5.47 6.14 -5.11
C ILE A 64 -6.13 5.88 -6.47
N SER A 65 -7.47 5.85 -6.51
CA SER A 65 -8.20 5.63 -7.76
C SER A 65 -7.94 6.77 -8.77
N PRO A 66 -7.93 6.51 -10.09
CA PRO A 66 -7.71 7.55 -11.10
C PRO A 66 -8.71 8.71 -11.00
N GLU A 67 -9.98 8.39 -10.71
CA GLU A 67 -11.05 9.39 -10.60
C GLU A 67 -10.84 10.31 -9.40
N LEU A 68 -10.43 9.74 -8.26
CA LEU A 68 -10.15 10.53 -7.07
C LEU A 68 -8.87 11.36 -7.24
N ARG A 69 -7.89 10.81 -7.95
CA ARG A 69 -6.66 11.52 -8.30
C ARG A 69 -6.94 12.77 -9.14
N GLU A 70 -7.76 12.63 -10.18
CA GLU A 70 -8.20 13.75 -11.02
C GLU A 70 -8.99 14.78 -10.22
N HIS A 71 -9.93 14.33 -9.37
CA HIS A 71 -10.74 15.23 -8.55
C HIS A 71 -9.91 16.03 -7.52
N LEU A 72 -8.79 15.48 -7.06
CA LEU A 72 -7.90 16.09 -6.09
C LEU A 72 -6.70 16.83 -6.70
N ASP A 73 -6.60 16.88 -8.04
CA ASP A 73 -5.49 17.49 -8.79
C ASP A 73 -4.11 16.97 -8.34
N LEU A 74 -4.01 15.64 -8.21
CA LEU A 74 -2.79 14.96 -7.76
C LEU A 74 -1.99 14.42 -8.95
N ASP A 75 -0.75 14.89 -9.14
CA ASP A 75 0.18 14.33 -10.13
C ASP A 75 0.80 13.00 -9.67
N GLY A 76 1.37 12.23 -10.61
CA GLY A 76 1.91 10.88 -10.38
C GLY A 76 3.26 10.55 -10.93
#